data_AF-A0A918LXM3-F1
#
_entry.id   AF-A0A918LXM3-F1
#
_cell.length_a   1.000
_cell.length_b   1.000
_cell.length_c   1.000
_cell.angle_alpha   90.00
_cell.angle_beta   90.00
_cell.angle_gamma   90.00
#
_symmetry.space_group_name_H-M   'P 1'
#
loop_
_entity.id
_entity.type
_entity.pdbx_description
1 polymer ?
#
loop_
_entity_poly.entity_id
_entity_poly.type
_entity_poly.pdbx_seq_one_letter_code
_entity_poly.pdbx_strand_id
1 'polypeptide(L)'
;MTRPALRIGNASGFYGDRLDALREMLTGGELDVLTGDYLAELTMLILGRDRLKDPSAGYARTFLRQLEECLGLAHDRRVRIVTNAGGLNPAGLADAVRALADRLGIPVRVAHVEGDDLTAAHPGSLTAHAYLGGFGIAACLREGADIVVTGRVTDAALVTGPAAAHFGWTPDAYDRLAGAVVAGHVLECGTQATGGNYAFFREGDVRRPGFPLAELHEDGSCVITKHPGTGGFVDIGTVTAQLLYETGGARYAGPDVTARLDTVRLTQDGPDRVRIDGVRGEAPPPTLKVGRTRLGGFRNEVVFVLTGLDIEAKAALVREQMDTYAFAKSRPEEVRWELVRTDRPDADTEETASALLRLVVRDPRQDAVGRALSGAAVELALAGYPGFHVLAPPGKGAPYGVFEAGAVPRGEVGHLAVLDDGRRLPVAPGDDSRALEAVPEPPPPAPPAPGPVRRAPLGLVAGARSGDKGGDANVGVWVRTDEAWQWLAHTLTVDAFRRLIPESAGLPVTRHVLPRLRALNFVVEGILGAGVAAQHRFDPQAKALGEWLRSRHLDIPEALL
;
A
#
# COMPACT_ATOMS: atom_id res chain seq x y z
N MET A 1 7.96 -27.57 -26.60
CA MET A 1 7.41 -26.27 -27.01
C MET A 1 7.20 -25.47 -25.73
N THR A 2 7.81 -24.29 -25.61
CA THR A 2 7.62 -23.39 -24.46
C THR A 2 6.18 -22.90 -24.42
N ARG A 3 5.55 -22.84 -23.24
CA ARG A 3 4.18 -22.31 -23.13
C ARG A 3 4.16 -20.82 -23.55
N PRO A 4 3.06 -20.32 -24.15
CA PRO A 4 2.96 -18.90 -24.46
C PRO A 4 3.03 -18.05 -23.18
N ALA A 5 3.47 -16.80 -23.32
CA ALA A 5 3.47 -15.84 -22.23
C ALA A 5 2.05 -15.67 -21.67
N LEU A 6 1.95 -15.58 -20.35
CA LEU A 6 0.69 -15.35 -19.65
C LEU A 6 0.47 -13.85 -19.48
N ARG A 7 -0.63 -13.33 -20.04
CA ARG A 7 -1.02 -11.93 -19.92
C ARG A 7 -1.92 -11.73 -18.71
N ILE A 8 -1.36 -11.11 -17.67
CA ILE A 8 -2.07 -10.81 -16.42
C ILE A 8 -2.22 -9.30 -16.29
N GLY A 9 -3.45 -8.81 -16.16
CA GLY A 9 -3.75 -7.40 -15.85
C GLY A 9 -4.28 -7.25 -14.42
N ASN A 10 -4.31 -6.02 -13.91
CA ASN A 10 -4.96 -5.66 -12.65
C ASN A 10 -6.09 -4.64 -12.88
N ALA A 11 -7.16 -4.67 -12.10
CA ALA A 11 -8.30 -3.74 -12.19
C ALA A 11 -8.66 -3.03 -10.86
N SER A 12 -7.84 -3.13 -9.82
CA SER A 12 -8.05 -2.44 -8.54
C SER A 12 -6.78 -2.41 -7.70
N GLY A 13 -6.49 -1.27 -7.05
CA GLY A 13 -5.44 -1.14 -6.05
C GLY A 13 -5.94 -1.01 -4.60
N PHE A 14 -7.24 -0.83 -4.36
CA PHE A 14 -7.85 -0.80 -3.02
C PHE A 14 -9.39 -0.86 -3.10
N TYR A 15 -10.06 -1.12 -1.97
CA TYR A 15 -11.52 -1.06 -1.90
C TYR A 15 -12.05 0.38 -2.09
N GLY A 16 -12.69 0.63 -3.23
CA GLY A 16 -13.19 1.94 -3.61
C GLY A 16 -12.39 2.62 -4.72
N ASP A 17 -11.43 1.91 -5.33
CA ASP A 17 -10.74 2.35 -6.53
C ASP A 17 -11.71 2.48 -7.73
N ARG A 18 -11.16 2.88 -8.88
CA ARG A 18 -11.88 3.20 -10.10
C ARG A 18 -12.81 2.07 -10.56
N LEU A 19 -14.12 2.34 -10.49
CA LEU A 19 -15.16 1.33 -10.78
C LEU A 19 -15.06 0.77 -12.21
N ASP A 20 -14.79 1.61 -13.21
CA ASP A 20 -14.71 1.21 -14.63
C ASP A 20 -13.41 0.51 -15.03
N ALA A 21 -12.45 0.31 -14.11
CA ALA A 21 -11.17 -0.33 -14.40
C ALA A 21 -11.32 -1.77 -14.92
N LEU A 22 -12.25 -2.55 -14.36
CA LEU A 22 -12.48 -3.93 -14.79
C LEU A 22 -12.99 -3.98 -16.25
N ARG A 23 -13.87 -3.04 -16.63
CA ARG A 23 -14.33 -2.87 -18.01
C ARG A 23 -13.21 -2.38 -18.92
N GLU A 24 -12.41 -1.41 -18.48
CA GLU A 24 -11.27 -0.88 -19.24
C GLU A 24 -10.29 -2.01 -19.59
N MET A 25 -9.89 -2.82 -18.61
CA MET A 25 -8.96 -3.92 -18.82
C MET A 25 -9.51 -5.00 -19.73
N LEU A 26 -10.78 -5.38 -19.56
CA LEU A 26 -11.38 -6.35 -20.47
C LEU A 26 -11.45 -5.79 -21.91
N THR A 27 -11.78 -4.52 -22.11
CA THR A 27 -11.97 -3.91 -23.45
C THR A 27 -10.70 -3.44 -24.14
N GLY A 28 -9.62 -3.20 -23.41
CA GLY A 28 -8.39 -2.59 -23.92
C GLY A 28 -7.48 -3.51 -24.75
N GLY A 29 -7.64 -4.83 -24.66
CA GLY A 29 -6.84 -5.77 -25.43
C GLY A 29 -6.92 -7.21 -24.92
N GLU A 30 -5.95 -8.03 -25.32
CA GLU A 30 -5.88 -9.44 -24.93
C GLU A 30 -5.36 -9.61 -23.49
N LEU A 31 -6.07 -10.41 -22.70
CA LEU A 31 -5.71 -10.83 -21.34
C LEU A 31 -6.05 -12.31 -21.19
N ASP A 32 -5.25 -13.03 -20.41
CA ASP A 32 -5.57 -14.39 -19.99
C ASP A 32 -6.20 -14.37 -18.59
N VAL A 33 -5.71 -13.47 -17.73
CA VAL A 33 -6.14 -13.33 -16.34
C VAL A 33 -6.29 -11.86 -15.98
N LEU A 34 -7.36 -11.52 -15.28
CA LEU A 34 -7.57 -10.22 -14.68
C LEU A 34 -7.63 -10.34 -13.16
N THR A 35 -6.73 -9.65 -12.48
CA THR A 35 -6.68 -9.61 -11.02
C THR A 35 -7.42 -8.40 -10.47
N GLY A 36 -7.93 -8.50 -9.25
CA GLY A 36 -8.46 -7.36 -8.51
C GLY A 36 -7.97 -7.37 -7.07
N ASP A 37 -7.22 -6.32 -6.70
CA ASP A 37 -6.74 -6.12 -5.34
C ASP A 37 -7.58 -5.05 -4.62
N TYR A 38 -8.25 -5.46 -3.55
CA TYR A 38 -9.19 -4.65 -2.78
C TYR A 38 -8.74 -4.47 -1.33
N LEU A 39 -7.69 -5.16 -0.88
CA LEU A 39 -7.48 -5.39 0.55
C LEU A 39 -6.31 -4.59 1.12
N ALA A 40 -6.47 -3.29 1.28
CA ALA A 40 -5.58 -2.50 2.15
C ALA A 40 -5.76 -2.86 3.65
N GLU A 41 -4.81 -2.48 4.50
CA GLU A 41 -4.90 -2.68 5.96
C GLU A 41 -6.17 -2.03 6.55
N LEU A 42 -6.50 -0.82 6.10
CA LEU A 42 -7.72 -0.11 6.47
C LEU A 42 -8.99 -0.85 6.00
N THR A 43 -8.95 -1.52 4.85
CA THR A 43 -10.09 -2.30 4.33
C THR A 43 -10.49 -3.38 5.32
N MET A 44 -9.53 -4.08 5.95
CA MET A 44 -9.84 -5.13 6.93
C MET A 44 -10.65 -4.62 8.11
N LEU A 45 -10.34 -3.42 8.59
CA LEU A 45 -11.10 -2.77 9.65
C LEU A 45 -12.54 -2.43 9.18
N ILE A 46 -12.69 -1.92 7.96
CA ILE A 46 -14.01 -1.59 7.38
C ILE A 46 -14.86 -2.86 7.29
N LEU A 47 -14.31 -3.93 6.70
CA LEU A 47 -15.02 -5.19 6.55
C LEU A 47 -15.33 -5.85 7.90
N GLY A 48 -14.44 -5.71 8.89
CA GLY A 48 -14.68 -6.23 10.24
C GLY A 48 -15.86 -5.53 10.93
N ARG A 49 -15.97 -4.21 10.74
CA ARG A 49 -17.12 -3.44 11.25
C ARG A 49 -18.41 -3.76 10.51
N ASP A 50 -18.35 -4.06 9.21
CA ASP A 50 -19.53 -4.51 8.46
C ASP A 50 -19.99 -5.88 8.95
N ARG A 51 -19.07 -6.83 9.16
CA ARG A 51 -19.36 -8.18 9.68
C ARG A 51 -19.96 -8.16 11.10
N LEU A 52 -19.57 -7.19 11.94
CA LEU A 52 -20.19 -6.98 13.25
C LEU A 52 -21.68 -6.59 13.18
N LYS A 53 -22.09 -5.91 12.10
CA LYS A 53 -23.49 -5.51 11.89
C LYS A 53 -24.29 -6.61 11.20
N ASP A 54 -23.66 -7.29 10.25
CA ASP A 54 -24.26 -8.35 9.44
C ASP A 54 -23.23 -9.48 9.23
N PRO A 55 -23.42 -10.65 9.88
CA PRO A 55 -22.50 -11.78 9.75
C PRO A 55 -22.30 -12.29 8.31
N SER A 56 -23.23 -12.00 7.39
CA SER A 56 -23.13 -12.39 5.98
C SER A 56 -22.28 -11.44 5.12
N ALA A 57 -21.94 -10.26 5.66
CA ALA A 57 -21.07 -9.29 5.01
C ALA A 57 -19.58 -9.68 5.13
N GLY A 58 -18.67 -8.69 5.02
CA GLY A 58 -17.23 -8.90 5.18
C GLY A 58 -16.45 -9.06 3.87
N TYR A 59 -17.04 -8.74 2.72
CA TYR A 59 -16.38 -8.71 1.41
C TYR A 59 -16.61 -7.37 0.69
N ALA A 60 -15.78 -7.06 -0.32
CA ALA A 60 -15.83 -5.81 -1.08
C ALA A 60 -17.00 -5.80 -2.08
N ARG A 61 -18.13 -5.19 -1.68
CA ARG A 61 -19.37 -5.14 -2.48
C ARG A 61 -19.22 -4.45 -3.84
N THR A 62 -18.22 -3.57 -4.01
CA THR A 62 -17.96 -2.93 -5.32
C THR A 62 -17.53 -3.94 -6.38
N PHE A 63 -16.87 -5.04 -6.01
CA PHE A 63 -16.48 -6.08 -6.96
C PHE A 63 -17.70 -6.73 -7.62
N LEU A 64 -18.77 -7.02 -6.86
CA LEU A 64 -20.01 -7.56 -7.44
C LEU A 64 -20.63 -6.62 -8.45
N ARG A 65 -20.58 -5.30 -8.21
CA ARG A 65 -21.09 -4.29 -9.16
C ARG A 65 -20.26 -4.26 -10.45
N GLN A 66 -18.93 -4.35 -10.33
CA GLN A 66 -18.04 -4.44 -11.49
C GLN A 66 -18.31 -5.71 -12.28
N LEU A 67 -18.50 -6.83 -11.58
CA LEU A 67 -18.74 -8.13 -12.20
C LEU A 67 -20.12 -8.20 -12.86
N GLU A 68 -21.16 -7.58 -12.29
CA GLU A 68 -22.49 -7.52 -12.91
C GLU A 68 -22.45 -6.88 -14.30
N GLU A 69 -21.62 -5.85 -14.49
CA GLU A 69 -21.44 -5.21 -15.80
C GLU A 69 -20.54 -5.99 -16.77
N CYS A 70 -19.65 -6.84 -16.25
CA CYS A 70 -18.51 -7.34 -17.01
C CYS A 70 -18.38 -8.86 -17.09
N LEU A 71 -19.18 -9.63 -16.35
CA LEU A 71 -19.09 -11.09 -16.29
C LEU A 71 -19.22 -11.73 -17.67
N GLY A 72 -20.19 -11.27 -18.46
CA GLY A 72 -20.41 -11.76 -19.82
C GLY A 72 -19.20 -11.48 -20.71
N LEU A 73 -18.62 -10.27 -20.59
CA LEU A 73 -17.44 -9.89 -21.35
C LEU A 73 -16.20 -10.72 -21.00
N ALA A 74 -15.99 -10.99 -19.71
CA ALA A 74 -14.89 -11.84 -19.25
C ALA A 74 -15.06 -13.28 -19.77
N HIS A 75 -16.29 -13.81 -19.70
CA HIS A 75 -16.62 -15.15 -20.20
C HIS A 75 -16.42 -15.28 -21.71
N ASP A 76 -16.97 -14.35 -22.51
CA ASP A 76 -16.85 -14.36 -23.98
C ASP A 76 -15.39 -14.30 -24.44
N ARG A 77 -14.57 -13.53 -23.71
CA ARG A 77 -13.12 -13.41 -23.97
C ARG A 77 -12.27 -14.49 -23.32
N ARG A 78 -12.88 -15.39 -22.53
CA ARG A 78 -12.19 -16.46 -21.80
C ARG A 78 -11.11 -15.94 -20.84
N VAL A 79 -11.34 -14.76 -20.26
CA VAL A 79 -10.47 -14.15 -19.25
C VAL A 79 -10.84 -14.70 -17.89
N ARG A 80 -9.88 -15.31 -17.18
CA ARG A 80 -10.09 -15.77 -15.80
C ARG A 80 -9.97 -14.60 -14.83
N ILE A 81 -10.75 -14.62 -13.75
CA ILE A 81 -10.72 -13.56 -12.73
C ILE A 81 -10.17 -14.11 -11.42
N VAL A 82 -9.22 -13.41 -10.82
CA VAL A 82 -8.69 -13.73 -9.48
C VAL A 82 -8.75 -12.50 -8.60
N THR A 83 -9.37 -12.60 -7.43
CA THR A 83 -9.64 -11.42 -6.59
C THR A 83 -9.53 -11.74 -5.12
N ASN A 84 -8.96 -10.80 -4.35
CA ASN A 84 -9.00 -10.82 -2.89
C ASN A 84 -10.22 -10.06 -2.32
N ALA A 85 -11.17 -9.66 -3.16
CA ALA A 85 -12.41 -8.99 -2.74
C ALA A 85 -13.21 -9.78 -1.70
N GLY A 86 -12.96 -11.08 -1.52
CA GLY A 86 -13.59 -11.91 -0.51
C GLY A 86 -13.31 -11.44 0.91
N GLY A 87 -12.18 -10.76 1.15
CA GLY A 87 -11.90 -10.10 2.42
C GLY A 87 -11.98 -11.06 3.61
N LEU A 88 -12.95 -10.84 4.49
CA LEU A 88 -13.20 -11.67 5.68
C LEU A 88 -14.21 -12.79 5.44
N ASN A 89 -14.82 -12.85 4.25
CA ASN A 89 -15.86 -13.81 3.89
C ASN A 89 -15.74 -14.24 2.41
N PRO A 90 -14.64 -14.92 2.03
CA PRO A 90 -14.44 -15.38 0.65
C PRO A 90 -15.52 -16.35 0.16
N ALA A 91 -16.01 -17.24 1.03
CA ALA A 91 -17.10 -18.16 0.71
C ALA A 91 -18.40 -17.42 0.38
N GLY A 92 -18.79 -16.45 1.20
CA GLY A 92 -19.99 -15.65 0.97
C GLY A 92 -19.92 -14.81 -0.30
N LEU A 93 -18.74 -14.28 -0.65
CA LEU A 93 -18.57 -13.61 -1.94
C LEU A 93 -18.65 -14.61 -3.11
N ALA A 94 -18.06 -15.79 -3.00
CA ALA A 94 -18.17 -16.82 -4.03
C ALA A 94 -19.63 -17.22 -4.28
N ASP A 95 -20.43 -17.40 -3.23
CA ASP A 95 -21.87 -17.66 -3.33
C ASP A 95 -22.63 -16.51 -4.01
N ALA A 96 -22.29 -15.26 -3.66
CA ALA A 96 -22.88 -14.09 -4.32
C ALA A 96 -22.51 -14.00 -5.80
N VAL A 97 -21.30 -14.40 -6.18
CA VAL A 97 -20.86 -14.49 -7.58
C VAL A 97 -21.61 -15.60 -8.33
N ARG A 98 -21.80 -16.78 -7.73
CA ARG A 98 -22.61 -17.86 -8.32
C ARG A 98 -24.05 -17.41 -8.57
N ALA A 99 -24.68 -16.78 -7.58
CA ALA A 99 -26.03 -16.24 -7.71
C ALA A 99 -26.13 -15.15 -8.81
N LEU A 100 -25.10 -14.31 -8.95
CA LEU A 100 -25.01 -13.34 -10.03
C LEU A 100 -24.88 -14.02 -11.39
N ALA A 101 -24.02 -15.02 -11.52
CA ALA A 101 -23.81 -15.79 -12.75
C ALA A 101 -25.10 -16.50 -13.20
N ASP A 102 -25.82 -17.15 -12.27
CA ASP A 102 -27.11 -17.79 -12.52
C ASP A 102 -28.15 -16.78 -13.02
N ARG A 103 -28.25 -15.62 -12.36
CA ARG A 103 -29.18 -14.55 -12.74
C ARG A 103 -28.89 -13.99 -14.14
N LEU A 104 -27.62 -13.89 -14.52
CA LEU A 104 -27.19 -13.44 -15.84
C LEU A 104 -27.20 -14.55 -16.90
N GLY A 105 -27.38 -15.82 -16.50
CA GLY A 105 -27.36 -16.97 -17.39
C GLY A 105 -25.97 -17.27 -17.96
N ILE A 106 -24.89 -16.93 -17.23
CA ILE A 106 -23.50 -17.08 -17.69
C ILE A 106 -22.86 -18.28 -16.96
N PRO A 107 -22.48 -19.35 -17.66
CA PRO A 107 -21.96 -20.56 -17.02
C PRO A 107 -20.47 -20.40 -16.67
N VAL A 108 -20.18 -19.91 -15.47
CA VAL A 108 -18.81 -19.81 -14.92
C VAL A 108 -18.65 -20.70 -13.70
N ARG A 109 -17.47 -21.30 -13.56
CA ARG A 109 -17.07 -22.06 -12.35
C ARG A 109 -16.42 -21.12 -11.35
N VAL A 110 -16.95 -21.06 -10.14
CA VAL A 110 -16.51 -20.16 -9.08
C VAL A 110 -15.89 -20.98 -7.96
N ALA A 111 -14.62 -20.73 -7.67
CA ALA A 111 -13.90 -21.35 -6.56
C ALA A 111 -13.43 -20.29 -5.57
N HIS A 112 -13.04 -20.70 -4.36
CA HIS A 112 -12.51 -19.78 -3.38
C HIS A 112 -11.39 -20.37 -2.50
N VAL A 113 -10.61 -19.49 -1.88
CA VAL A 113 -9.51 -19.86 -0.98
C VAL A 113 -9.88 -19.49 0.46
N GLU A 114 -9.63 -20.41 1.39
CA GLU A 114 -9.87 -20.29 2.83
C GLU A 114 -8.61 -20.63 3.65
N GLY A 115 -8.67 -20.32 4.95
CA GLY A 115 -7.67 -20.70 5.95
C GLY A 115 -6.90 -19.52 6.55
N ASP A 116 -7.12 -18.31 6.03
CA ASP A 116 -6.50 -17.08 6.48
C ASP A 116 -7.07 -16.56 7.80
N ASP A 117 -8.35 -16.81 8.12
CA ASP A 117 -9.00 -16.31 9.35
C ASP A 117 -8.47 -17.02 10.61
N LEU A 118 -7.68 -16.28 11.39
CA LEU A 118 -7.12 -16.68 12.68
C LEU A 118 -7.77 -15.93 13.86
N THR A 119 -8.90 -15.27 13.64
CA THR A 119 -9.53 -14.40 14.64
C THR A 119 -9.81 -15.13 15.96
N ALA A 120 -10.23 -16.40 15.89
CA ALA A 120 -10.46 -17.23 17.07
C ALA A 120 -9.18 -17.51 17.89
N ALA A 121 -8.02 -17.61 17.23
CA ALA A 121 -6.74 -17.83 17.89
C ALA A 121 -6.13 -16.54 18.48
N HIS A 122 -6.69 -15.37 18.18
CA HIS A 122 -6.21 -14.07 18.63
C HIS A 122 -7.30 -13.27 19.36
N PRO A 123 -7.68 -13.68 20.59
CA PRO A 123 -8.73 -13.02 21.36
C PRO A 123 -8.46 -11.51 21.53
N GLY A 124 -9.51 -10.71 21.45
CA GLY A 124 -9.44 -9.24 21.50
C GLY A 124 -9.15 -8.56 20.15
N SER A 125 -8.86 -9.33 19.11
CA SER A 125 -8.78 -8.81 17.74
C SER A 125 -10.19 -8.74 17.14
N LEU A 126 -10.49 -7.68 16.40
CA LEU A 126 -11.68 -7.59 15.55
C LEU A 126 -11.53 -8.48 14.31
N THR A 127 -10.32 -8.50 13.74
CA THR A 127 -9.93 -9.42 12.67
C THR A 127 -8.49 -9.85 12.89
N ALA A 128 -8.13 -11.09 12.58
CA ALA A 128 -6.75 -11.53 12.51
C ALA A 128 -6.59 -12.47 11.32
N HIS A 129 -5.89 -12.04 10.27
CA HIS A 129 -5.80 -12.81 9.02
C HIS A 129 -4.35 -13.02 8.59
N ALA A 130 -4.00 -14.27 8.33
CA ALA A 130 -2.72 -14.65 7.74
C ALA A 130 -2.68 -14.29 6.25
N TYR A 131 -1.51 -13.86 5.78
CA TYR A 131 -1.28 -13.57 4.37
C TYR A 131 -0.89 -14.88 3.66
N LEU A 132 -1.89 -15.53 3.05
CA LEU A 132 -1.69 -16.77 2.29
C LEU A 132 -1.00 -16.52 0.94
N GLY A 133 -0.44 -17.59 0.37
CA GLY A 133 0.22 -17.57 -0.94
C GLY A 133 -0.67 -17.97 -2.12
N GLY A 134 -0.07 -18.02 -3.31
CA GLY A 134 -0.75 -18.24 -4.58
C GLY A 134 -1.12 -19.70 -4.86
N PHE A 135 -0.61 -20.68 -4.11
CA PHE A 135 -0.85 -22.09 -4.45
C PHE A 135 -2.31 -22.56 -4.27
N GLY A 136 -3.11 -21.92 -3.40
CA GLY A 136 -4.55 -22.17 -3.34
C GLY A 136 -5.28 -21.66 -4.57
N ILE A 137 -4.90 -20.47 -5.06
CA ILE A 137 -5.39 -19.94 -6.33
C ILE A 137 -4.99 -20.88 -7.47
N ALA A 138 -3.74 -21.36 -7.48
CA ALA A 138 -3.24 -22.25 -8.51
C ALA A 138 -4.01 -23.58 -8.54
N ALA A 139 -4.35 -24.15 -7.38
CA ALA A 139 -5.16 -25.36 -7.27
C ALA A 139 -6.57 -25.16 -7.86
N CYS A 140 -7.25 -24.07 -7.50
CA CYS A 140 -8.56 -23.73 -8.07
C CYS A 140 -8.52 -23.59 -9.60
N LEU A 141 -7.51 -22.88 -10.13
CA LEU A 141 -7.37 -22.66 -11.58
C LEU A 141 -7.02 -23.94 -12.35
N ARG A 142 -6.24 -24.86 -11.75
CA ARG A 142 -5.92 -26.16 -12.36
C ARG A 142 -7.14 -27.08 -12.47
N GLU A 143 -8.05 -26.98 -11.51
CA GLU A 143 -9.36 -27.66 -11.54
C GLU A 143 -10.40 -26.94 -12.43
N GLY A 144 -10.00 -25.83 -13.04
CA GLY A 144 -10.75 -25.14 -14.09
C GLY A 144 -11.63 -24.00 -13.61
N ALA A 145 -11.45 -23.46 -12.39
CA ALA A 145 -12.17 -22.26 -11.98
C ALA A 145 -11.99 -21.11 -13.00
N ASP A 146 -13.09 -20.48 -13.38
CA ASP A 146 -13.09 -19.27 -14.20
C ASP A 146 -12.93 -18.03 -13.31
N ILE A 147 -13.44 -18.11 -12.08
CA ILE A 147 -13.30 -17.07 -11.05
C ILE A 147 -12.78 -17.69 -9.76
N VAL A 148 -11.72 -17.12 -9.21
CA VAL A 148 -11.19 -17.47 -7.88
C VAL A 148 -11.31 -16.29 -6.94
N VAL A 149 -12.08 -16.48 -5.87
CA VAL A 149 -12.25 -15.50 -4.79
C VAL A 149 -11.35 -15.89 -3.61
N THR A 150 -10.57 -14.97 -3.08
CA THR A 150 -9.75 -15.22 -1.89
C THR A 150 -10.13 -14.28 -0.75
N GLY A 151 -9.82 -14.71 0.47
CA GLY A 151 -9.68 -13.82 1.60
C GLY A 151 -8.33 -13.11 1.54
N ARG A 152 -7.65 -13.03 2.68
CA ARG A 152 -6.32 -12.44 2.76
C ARG A 152 -5.24 -13.34 2.14
N VAL A 153 -4.72 -12.89 1.02
CA VAL A 153 -3.48 -13.37 0.41
C VAL A 153 -2.47 -12.21 0.37
N THR A 154 -1.19 -12.47 0.10
CA THR A 154 -0.30 -11.38 -0.33
C THR A 154 -0.77 -10.84 -1.67
N ASP A 155 -0.63 -9.55 -1.92
CA ASP A 155 -1.19 -8.90 -3.12
C ASP A 155 -0.56 -9.50 -4.40
N ALA A 156 0.75 -9.72 -4.40
CA ALA A 156 1.46 -10.46 -5.44
C ALA A 156 0.98 -11.91 -5.66
N ALA A 157 0.29 -12.55 -4.70
CA ALA A 157 -0.24 -13.91 -4.86
C ALA A 157 -1.35 -14.00 -5.92
N LEU A 158 -2.03 -12.88 -6.17
CA LEU A 158 -3.01 -12.75 -7.24
C LEU A 158 -2.37 -12.97 -8.62
N VAL A 159 -1.05 -12.79 -8.73
CA VAL A 159 -0.25 -13.02 -9.95
C VAL A 159 0.53 -14.34 -9.89
N THR A 160 1.14 -14.68 -8.74
CA THR A 160 1.91 -15.94 -8.61
C THR A 160 1.00 -17.17 -8.74
N GLY A 161 -0.23 -17.13 -8.24
CA GLY A 161 -1.18 -18.23 -8.32
C GLY A 161 -1.52 -18.61 -9.77
N PRO A 162 -2.00 -17.67 -10.60
CA PRO A 162 -2.22 -17.92 -12.02
C PRO A 162 -0.97 -18.33 -12.79
N ALA A 163 0.18 -17.73 -12.50
CA ALA A 163 1.45 -18.10 -13.12
C ALA A 163 1.83 -19.57 -12.81
N ALA A 164 1.73 -19.97 -11.55
CA ALA A 164 2.02 -21.34 -11.12
C ALA A 164 1.03 -22.35 -11.74
N ALA A 165 -0.24 -21.99 -11.89
CA ALA A 165 -1.22 -22.81 -12.61
C ALA A 165 -0.86 -22.96 -14.09
N HIS A 166 -0.61 -21.84 -14.77
CA HIS A 166 -0.37 -21.78 -16.21
C HIS A 166 0.95 -22.41 -16.64
N PHE A 167 2.01 -22.31 -15.85
CA PHE A 167 3.32 -22.89 -16.18
C PHE A 167 3.60 -24.22 -15.47
N GLY A 168 2.72 -24.65 -14.55
CA GLY A 168 2.91 -25.89 -13.80
C GLY A 168 4.06 -25.82 -12.79
N TRP A 169 4.36 -24.62 -12.26
CA TRP A 169 5.41 -24.46 -11.27
C TRP A 169 5.05 -25.12 -9.94
N THR A 170 6.10 -25.63 -9.30
CA THR A 170 6.10 -26.30 -7.99
C THR A 170 6.62 -25.34 -6.90
N PRO A 171 6.38 -25.63 -5.61
CA PRO A 171 6.81 -24.77 -4.50
C PRO A 171 8.33 -24.52 -4.40
N ASP A 172 9.16 -25.35 -5.00
CA ASP A 172 10.62 -25.24 -5.05
C ASP A 172 11.12 -24.44 -6.28
N ALA A 173 10.24 -23.97 -7.16
CA ALA A 173 10.58 -23.19 -8.34
C ALA A 173 10.91 -21.71 -8.01
N TYR A 174 11.80 -21.48 -7.04
CA TYR A 174 11.97 -20.19 -6.37
C TYR A 174 12.25 -19.02 -7.30
N ASP A 175 13.19 -19.14 -8.25
CA ASP A 175 13.50 -18.02 -9.15
C ASP A 175 12.29 -17.62 -10.00
N ARG A 176 11.51 -18.61 -10.46
CA ARG A 176 10.31 -18.39 -11.28
C ARG A 176 9.18 -17.75 -10.46
N LEU A 177 8.96 -18.28 -9.25
CA LEU A 177 8.00 -17.71 -8.29
C LEU A 177 8.40 -16.28 -7.91
N ALA A 178 9.68 -16.01 -7.69
CA ALA A 178 10.18 -14.68 -7.35
C ALA A 178 9.97 -13.68 -8.50
N GLY A 179 10.18 -14.11 -9.75
CA GLY A 179 9.84 -13.32 -10.93
C GLY A 179 8.36 -12.96 -10.99
N ALA A 180 7.46 -13.91 -10.69
CA ALA A 180 6.03 -13.63 -10.59
C ALA A 180 5.64 -12.77 -9.39
N VAL A 181 6.32 -12.89 -8.23
CA VAL A 181 6.13 -11.98 -7.09
C VAL A 181 6.47 -10.56 -7.49
N VAL A 182 7.60 -10.36 -8.18
CA VAL A 182 8.03 -9.04 -8.68
C VAL A 182 7.04 -8.49 -9.71
N ALA A 183 6.56 -9.31 -10.64
CA ALA A 183 5.51 -8.89 -11.57
C ALA A 183 4.23 -8.49 -10.82
N GLY A 184 3.80 -9.29 -9.84
CA GLY A 184 2.63 -8.99 -9.00
C GLY A 184 2.76 -7.67 -8.24
N HIS A 185 3.91 -7.45 -7.61
CA HIS A 185 4.25 -6.20 -6.92
C HIS A 185 4.20 -4.98 -7.83
N VAL A 186 4.50 -5.14 -9.12
CA VAL A 186 4.39 -4.05 -10.10
C VAL A 186 2.95 -3.83 -10.58
N LEU A 187 2.14 -4.87 -10.64
CA LEU A 187 0.74 -4.79 -11.09
C LEU A 187 -0.24 -4.34 -10.00
N GLU A 188 0.08 -4.51 -8.72
CA GLU A 188 -0.77 -4.10 -7.60
C GLU A 188 -0.83 -2.58 -7.41
N CYS A 189 -1.66 -2.13 -6.48
CA CYS A 189 -1.82 -0.72 -6.12
C CYS A 189 -2.25 0.21 -7.27
N GLY A 190 -2.95 -0.34 -8.27
CA GLY A 190 -3.66 0.40 -9.31
C GLY A 190 -2.76 0.85 -10.45
N THR A 191 -2.67 2.16 -10.69
CA THR A 191 -2.00 2.73 -11.88
C THR A 191 -0.57 3.20 -11.63
N GLN A 192 0.08 2.75 -10.55
CA GLN A 192 1.39 3.30 -10.16
C GLN A 192 2.49 3.02 -11.20
N ALA A 193 2.53 1.80 -11.74
CA ALA A 193 3.48 1.42 -12.79
C ALA A 193 3.24 2.13 -14.14
N THR A 194 2.12 2.83 -14.29
CA THR A 194 1.73 3.57 -15.51
C THR A 194 1.71 5.09 -15.31
N GLY A 195 2.31 5.59 -14.22
CA GLY A 195 2.47 7.03 -13.94
C GLY A 195 1.63 7.55 -12.78
N GLY A 196 0.78 6.73 -12.18
CA GLY A 196 0.04 7.07 -10.96
C GLY A 196 0.97 7.37 -9.79
N ASN A 197 0.87 8.55 -9.18
CA ASN A 197 1.76 9.02 -8.12
C ASN A 197 3.27 8.98 -8.45
N TYR A 198 3.63 9.08 -9.73
CA TYR A 198 5.02 9.06 -10.15
C TYR A 198 5.72 10.40 -9.87
N ALA A 199 6.95 10.34 -9.34
CA ALA A 199 7.75 11.50 -8.95
C ALA A 199 8.01 12.49 -10.10
N PHE A 200 8.12 11.98 -11.33
CA PHE A 200 8.36 12.76 -12.55
C PHE A 200 7.10 12.86 -13.43
N PHE A 201 5.94 13.07 -12.81
CA PHE A 201 4.62 13.11 -13.46
C PHE A 201 4.47 14.07 -14.64
N ARG A 202 5.40 15.02 -14.83
CA ARG A 202 5.42 15.96 -15.98
C ARG A 202 6.00 15.36 -17.25
N GLU A 203 6.60 14.18 -17.19
CA GLU A 203 7.27 13.52 -18.32
C GLU A 203 6.31 12.78 -19.26
N GLY A 204 5.03 12.66 -18.88
CA GLY A 204 4.00 12.06 -19.73
C GLY A 204 2.58 12.45 -19.31
N ASP A 205 1.57 11.96 -20.02
CA ASP A 205 0.17 12.27 -19.72
C ASP A 205 -0.37 11.40 -18.58
N VAL A 206 -0.34 11.93 -17.36
CA VAL A 206 -0.88 11.25 -16.18
C VAL A 206 -2.30 11.71 -15.78
N ARG A 207 -3.05 12.35 -16.68
CA ARG A 207 -4.42 12.83 -16.34
C ARG A 207 -5.38 11.70 -16.02
N ARG A 208 -5.23 10.56 -16.70
CA ARG A 208 -5.99 9.32 -16.46
C ARG A 208 -5.14 8.11 -16.88
N PRO A 209 -4.15 7.69 -16.08
CA PRO A 209 -3.33 6.52 -16.38
C PRO A 209 -4.18 5.25 -16.54
N GLY A 210 -3.86 4.43 -17.54
CA GLY A 210 -4.44 3.09 -17.69
C GLY A 210 -3.88 2.11 -16.65
N PHE A 211 -4.54 0.99 -16.41
CA PHE A 211 -4.00 -0.01 -15.49
C PHE A 211 -2.90 -0.84 -16.17
N PRO A 212 -1.88 -1.30 -15.41
CA PRO A 212 -0.79 -2.09 -15.95
C PRO A 212 -1.23 -3.54 -16.24
N LEU A 213 -0.48 -4.18 -17.13
CA LEU A 213 -0.50 -5.63 -17.34
C LEU A 213 0.94 -6.15 -17.53
N ALA A 214 1.14 -7.44 -17.25
CA ALA A 214 2.40 -8.13 -17.44
C ALA A 214 2.23 -9.25 -18.46
N GLU A 215 3.20 -9.35 -19.39
CA GLU A 215 3.43 -10.53 -20.22
C GLU A 215 4.48 -11.39 -19.51
N LEU A 216 4.04 -12.37 -18.70
CA LEU A 216 4.91 -13.21 -17.88
C LEU A 216 5.34 -14.47 -18.64
N HIS A 217 6.61 -14.85 -18.54
CA HIS A 217 7.18 -16.02 -19.23
C HIS A 217 7.46 -17.18 -18.26
N GLU A 218 7.63 -18.38 -18.84
CA GLU A 218 7.84 -19.63 -18.09
C GLU A 218 9.10 -19.63 -17.20
N ASP A 219 10.09 -18.80 -17.53
CA ASP A 219 11.32 -18.63 -16.77
C ASP A 219 11.19 -17.62 -15.61
N GLY A 220 10.04 -16.98 -15.46
CA GLY A 220 9.77 -15.93 -14.46
C GLY A 220 10.12 -14.52 -14.92
N SER A 221 10.71 -14.32 -16.10
CA SER A 221 10.87 -12.98 -16.68
C SER A 221 9.53 -12.43 -17.17
N CYS A 222 9.38 -11.10 -17.21
CA CYS A 222 8.16 -10.49 -17.73
C CYS A 222 8.42 -9.18 -18.48
N VAL A 223 7.42 -8.74 -19.24
CA VAL A 223 7.33 -7.37 -19.75
C VAL A 223 6.13 -6.67 -19.13
N ILE A 224 6.37 -5.57 -18.44
CA ILE A 224 5.32 -4.69 -17.92
C ILE A 224 4.92 -3.70 -19.01
N THR A 225 3.62 -3.58 -19.25
CA THR A 225 3.04 -2.70 -20.27
C THR A 225 1.64 -2.24 -19.83
N LYS A 226 0.95 -1.50 -20.68
CA LYS A 226 -0.47 -1.15 -20.56
C LYS A 226 -1.20 -1.36 -21.88
N HIS A 227 -2.53 -1.31 -21.86
CA HIS A 227 -3.30 -1.36 -23.10
C HIS A 227 -3.04 -0.13 -23.99
N PRO A 228 -2.93 -0.30 -25.32
CA PRO A 228 -2.84 0.82 -26.26
C PRO A 228 -4.00 1.80 -26.11
N GLY A 229 -3.74 3.10 -26.29
CA GLY A 229 -4.78 4.15 -26.24
C GLY A 229 -5.26 4.52 -24.84
N THR A 230 -4.78 3.85 -23.78
CA THR A 230 -4.97 4.29 -22.40
C THR A 230 -3.92 5.34 -22.02
N GLY A 231 -4.28 6.26 -21.11
CA GLY A 231 -3.37 7.29 -20.62
C GLY A 231 -2.21 6.73 -19.78
N GLY A 232 -1.36 7.60 -19.29
CA GLY A 232 -0.14 7.21 -18.56
C GLY A 232 0.98 6.78 -19.50
N PHE A 233 2.07 6.27 -18.93
CA PHE A 233 3.22 5.73 -19.65
C PHE A 233 3.95 4.69 -18.79
N VAL A 234 4.67 3.77 -19.43
CA VAL A 234 5.47 2.74 -18.74
C VAL A 234 6.94 2.87 -19.14
N ASP A 235 7.79 3.20 -18.17
CA ASP A 235 9.23 3.29 -18.34
C ASP A 235 9.97 2.70 -17.13
N ILE A 236 11.30 2.63 -17.23
CA ILE A 236 12.14 2.10 -16.14
C ILE A 236 11.86 2.82 -14.81
N GLY A 237 11.58 4.12 -14.85
CA GLY A 237 11.31 4.94 -13.68
C GLY A 237 9.97 4.61 -13.02
N THR A 238 8.88 4.48 -13.78
CA THR A 238 7.56 4.14 -13.22
C THR A 238 7.58 2.74 -12.60
N VAL A 239 8.25 1.78 -13.25
CA VAL A 239 8.42 0.43 -12.70
C VAL A 239 9.33 0.44 -11.46
N THR A 240 10.41 1.22 -11.46
CA THR A 240 11.28 1.38 -10.28
C THR A 240 10.53 2.00 -9.11
N ALA A 241 9.69 3.02 -9.35
CA ALA A 241 8.90 3.66 -8.31
C ALA A 241 7.99 2.66 -7.60
N GLN A 242 7.30 1.80 -8.36
CA GLN A 242 6.43 0.77 -7.79
C GLN A 242 7.23 -0.34 -7.09
N LEU A 243 8.36 -0.78 -7.65
CA LEU A 243 9.25 -1.75 -6.97
C LEU A 243 9.77 -1.26 -5.62
N LEU A 244 9.91 0.05 -5.46
CA LEU A 244 10.36 0.65 -4.22
C LEU A 244 9.21 0.93 -3.24
N TYR A 245 7.96 0.84 -3.65
CA TYR A 245 6.80 1.10 -2.81
C TYR A 245 6.52 -0.06 -1.83
N GLU A 246 6.30 0.25 -0.54
CA GLU A 246 5.99 -0.70 0.56
C GLU A 246 6.98 -1.85 0.81
N THR A 247 8.21 -1.73 0.28
CA THR A 247 9.25 -2.73 0.47
C THR A 247 10.09 -2.47 1.72
N GLY A 248 10.44 -3.56 2.42
CA GLY A 248 11.22 -3.48 3.67
C GLY A 248 12.73 -3.60 3.49
N GLY A 249 13.22 -4.00 2.30
CA GLY A 249 14.64 -4.23 2.04
C GLY A 249 14.87 -5.15 0.84
N ALA A 250 16.10 -5.63 0.67
CA ALA A 250 16.48 -6.48 -0.47
C ALA A 250 15.77 -7.84 -0.50
N ARG A 251 15.45 -8.42 0.67
CA ARG A 251 14.60 -9.61 0.78
C ARG A 251 13.14 -9.19 0.93
N TYR A 252 12.34 -9.46 -0.09
CA TYR A 252 10.90 -9.31 -0.05
C TYR A 252 10.26 -10.66 0.28
N ALA A 253 9.94 -10.85 1.56
CA ALA A 253 9.44 -12.09 2.09
C ALA A 253 7.96 -12.30 1.72
N GLY A 254 7.66 -13.44 1.09
CA GLY A 254 6.31 -13.88 0.78
C GLY A 254 6.06 -15.33 1.20
N PRO A 255 4.80 -15.76 1.26
CA PRO A 255 4.39 -17.10 1.69
C PRO A 255 4.90 -18.23 0.78
N ASP A 256 5.02 -17.96 -0.52
CA ASP A 256 5.48 -18.94 -1.52
C ASP A 256 7.00 -18.90 -1.72
N VAL A 257 7.60 -17.70 -1.61
CA VAL A 257 9.02 -17.46 -1.91
C VAL A 257 9.48 -16.15 -1.27
N THR A 258 10.77 -16.05 -0.95
CA THR A 258 11.42 -14.77 -0.66
C THR A 258 12.10 -14.24 -1.92
N ALA A 259 11.61 -13.13 -2.48
CA ALA A 259 12.17 -12.52 -3.69
C ALA A 259 13.35 -11.59 -3.34
N ARG A 260 14.42 -11.63 -4.14
CA ARG A 260 15.60 -10.78 -3.98
C ARG A 260 15.52 -9.54 -4.87
N LEU A 261 15.00 -8.44 -4.33
CA LEU A 261 14.81 -7.17 -5.06
C LEU A 261 16.14 -6.57 -5.56
N ASP A 262 17.24 -6.83 -4.86
CA ASP A 262 18.59 -6.40 -5.26
C ASP A 262 19.13 -7.12 -6.50
N THR A 263 18.47 -8.20 -6.94
CA THR A 263 18.83 -8.95 -8.15
C THR A 263 18.05 -8.53 -9.40
N VAL A 264 16.94 -7.82 -9.22
CA VAL A 264 16.05 -7.37 -10.30
C VAL A 264 16.82 -6.52 -11.31
N ARG A 265 16.59 -6.77 -12.60
CA ARG A 265 17.11 -5.98 -13.71
C ARG A 265 15.94 -5.43 -14.52
N LEU A 266 16.03 -4.15 -14.87
CA LEU A 266 15.06 -3.46 -15.71
C LEU A 266 15.74 -3.07 -17.01
N THR A 267 15.08 -3.36 -18.14
CA THR A 267 15.51 -2.90 -19.47
C THR A 267 14.32 -2.35 -20.22
N GLN A 268 14.50 -1.23 -20.92
CA GLN A 268 13.45 -0.69 -21.79
C GLN A 268 13.29 -1.62 -22.99
N ASP A 269 12.06 -2.08 -23.24
CA ASP A 269 11.72 -3.06 -24.29
C ASP A 269 10.75 -2.45 -25.33
N GLY A 270 10.97 -1.17 -25.65
CA GLY A 270 10.13 -0.37 -26.53
C GLY A 270 9.26 0.66 -25.79
N PRO A 271 8.43 1.44 -26.52
CA PRO A 271 7.52 2.42 -25.92
C PRO A 271 6.50 1.74 -25.02
N ASP A 272 6.28 2.28 -23.82
CA ASP A 272 5.37 1.72 -22.81
C ASP A 272 5.67 0.27 -22.42
N ARG A 273 6.92 -0.18 -22.55
CA ARG A 273 7.32 -1.57 -22.29
C ARG A 273 8.63 -1.65 -21.53
N VAL A 274 8.60 -2.31 -20.37
CA VAL A 274 9.78 -2.54 -19.54
C VAL A 274 9.91 -4.01 -19.24
N ARG A 275 11.03 -4.60 -19.64
CA ARG A 275 11.38 -5.98 -19.32
C ARG A 275 11.98 -6.07 -17.93
N ILE A 276 11.52 -7.05 -17.16
CA ILE A 276 12.05 -7.46 -15.87
C ILE A 276 12.67 -8.85 -16.01
N ASP A 277 13.94 -9.01 -15.61
CA ASP A 277 14.62 -10.30 -15.57
C ASP A 277 15.63 -10.42 -14.42
N GLY A 278 16.24 -11.61 -14.31
CA GLY A 278 17.34 -11.87 -13.37
C GLY A 278 16.93 -11.96 -11.90
N VAL A 279 15.63 -12.02 -11.61
CA VAL A 279 15.08 -12.12 -10.25
C VAL A 279 15.46 -13.47 -9.64
N ARG A 280 16.08 -13.43 -8.45
CA ARG A 280 16.42 -14.62 -7.67
C ARG A 280 15.41 -14.85 -6.56
N GLY A 281 15.06 -16.11 -6.34
CA GLY A 281 14.22 -16.55 -5.23
C GLY A 281 15.02 -17.33 -4.18
N GLU A 282 14.58 -17.22 -2.94
CA GLU A 282 15.02 -18.03 -1.80
C GLU A 282 13.78 -18.71 -1.18
N ALA A 283 13.98 -19.81 -0.45
CA ALA A 283 12.89 -20.47 0.27
C ALA A 283 12.08 -19.47 1.12
N PRO A 284 10.75 -19.67 1.26
CA PRO A 284 9.91 -18.78 2.04
C PRO A 284 10.31 -18.78 3.53
N PRO A 285 9.96 -17.72 4.29
CA PRO A 285 10.17 -17.70 5.74
C PRO A 285 9.44 -18.84 6.47
N PRO A 286 9.91 -19.26 7.65
CA PRO A 286 9.21 -20.28 8.46
C PRO A 286 7.88 -19.77 9.04
N THR A 287 7.60 -18.48 8.92
CA THR A 287 6.41 -17.81 9.43
C THR A 287 5.65 -17.07 8.32
N LEU A 288 4.34 -16.90 8.52
CA LEU A 288 3.47 -16.06 7.69
C LEU A 288 3.19 -14.74 8.41
N LYS A 289 3.08 -13.64 7.64
CA LYS A 289 2.55 -12.36 8.16
C LYS A 289 1.10 -12.58 8.59
N VAL A 290 0.73 -12.05 9.75
CA VAL A 290 -0.67 -11.92 10.18
C VAL A 290 -0.98 -10.45 10.40
N GLY A 291 -2.03 -9.96 9.75
CA GLY A 291 -2.57 -8.64 10.01
C GLY A 291 -3.68 -8.73 11.05
N ARG A 292 -3.52 -8.02 12.17
CA ARG A 292 -4.51 -7.97 13.25
C ARG A 292 -5.08 -6.58 13.32
N THR A 293 -6.40 -6.47 13.32
CA THR A 293 -7.07 -5.20 13.63
C THR A 293 -7.81 -5.31 14.94
N ARG A 294 -7.78 -4.24 15.73
CA ARG A 294 -8.59 -4.09 16.95
C ARG A 294 -9.18 -2.69 17.01
N LEU A 295 -10.21 -2.52 17.83
CA LEU A 295 -10.75 -1.19 18.13
C LEU A 295 -9.82 -0.51 19.14
N GLY A 296 -9.35 0.71 18.82
CA GLY A 296 -8.45 1.50 19.66
C GLY A 296 -9.17 2.40 20.69
N GLY A 297 -10.50 2.37 20.72
CA GLY A 297 -11.33 3.33 21.46
C GLY A 297 -11.90 4.39 20.52
N PHE A 298 -12.00 5.62 21.00
CA PHE A 298 -12.60 6.74 20.29
C PHE A 298 -11.61 7.87 20.10
N ARG A 299 -11.70 8.56 18.96
CA ARG A 299 -10.90 9.72 18.61
C ARG A 299 -11.79 10.89 18.25
N ASN A 300 -11.36 12.10 18.57
CA ASN A 300 -11.93 13.32 18.02
C ASN A 300 -10.83 14.32 17.62
N GLU A 301 -11.17 15.21 16.70
CA GLU A 301 -10.26 16.22 16.19
C GLU A 301 -10.97 17.57 16.12
N VAL A 302 -10.27 18.63 16.54
CA VAL A 302 -10.69 20.02 16.38
C VAL A 302 -9.54 20.81 15.77
N VAL A 303 -9.82 21.58 14.73
CA VAL A 303 -8.83 22.46 14.08
C VAL A 303 -9.25 23.91 14.29
N PHE A 304 -8.53 24.60 15.15
CA PHE A 304 -8.70 26.04 15.40
C PHE A 304 -7.89 26.83 14.37
N VAL A 305 -8.50 27.84 13.75
CA VAL A 305 -7.83 28.69 12.76
C VAL A 305 -7.36 29.98 13.44
N LEU A 306 -6.05 30.19 13.47
CA LEU A 306 -5.44 31.33 14.11
C LEU A 306 -5.02 32.34 13.03
N THR A 307 -5.78 33.42 12.86
CA THR A 307 -5.53 34.40 11.78
C THR A 307 -4.76 35.63 12.28
N GLY A 308 -3.78 36.09 11.51
CA GLY A 308 -3.12 37.38 11.70
C GLY A 308 -1.99 37.36 12.74
N LEU A 309 -1.94 38.38 13.60
CA LEU A 309 -0.85 38.57 14.56
C LEU A 309 -0.93 37.59 15.74
N ASP A 310 0.17 37.46 16.47
CA ASP A 310 0.26 36.77 17.76
C ASP A 310 -0.17 35.30 17.74
N ILE A 311 0.13 34.59 16.64
CA ILE A 311 -0.25 33.19 16.44
C ILE A 311 0.14 32.29 17.62
N GLU A 312 1.37 32.40 18.12
CA GLU A 312 1.78 31.57 19.26
C GLU A 312 1.02 31.91 20.55
N ALA A 313 0.74 33.19 20.80
CA ALA A 313 -0.02 33.61 21.97
C ALA A 313 -1.48 33.16 21.90
N LYS A 314 -2.11 33.26 20.71
CA LYS A 314 -3.46 32.71 20.46
C LYS A 314 -3.47 31.19 20.68
N ALA A 315 -2.45 30.50 20.20
CA ALA A 315 -2.34 29.05 20.39
C ALA A 315 -2.18 28.68 21.86
N ALA A 316 -1.36 29.42 22.61
CA ALA A 316 -1.21 29.23 24.05
C ALA A 316 -2.52 29.46 24.81
N LEU A 317 -3.25 30.53 24.47
CA LEU A 317 -4.56 30.84 25.05
C LEU A 317 -5.56 29.70 24.84
N VAL A 318 -5.69 29.19 23.62
CA VAL A 318 -6.62 28.07 23.32
C VAL A 318 -6.25 26.83 24.13
N ARG A 319 -4.96 26.50 24.26
CA ARG A 319 -4.50 25.36 25.07
C ARG A 319 -4.90 25.51 26.53
N GLU A 320 -4.63 26.68 27.11
CA GLU A 320 -4.98 26.98 28.51
C GLU A 320 -6.49 26.95 28.74
N GLN A 321 -7.28 27.51 27.82
CA GLN A 321 -8.74 27.47 27.89
C GLN A 321 -9.27 26.04 27.81
N MET A 322 -8.77 25.21 26.90
CA MET A 322 -9.15 23.80 26.80
C MET A 322 -8.73 23.00 28.04
N ASP A 323 -7.52 23.23 28.58
CA ASP A 323 -7.07 22.63 29.83
C ASP A 323 -8.02 22.96 30.99
N THR A 324 -8.44 24.22 31.10
CA THR A 324 -9.30 24.73 32.18
C THR A 324 -10.76 24.27 32.05
N TYR A 325 -11.37 24.42 30.86
CA TYR A 325 -12.82 24.25 30.71
C TYR A 325 -13.24 22.85 30.24
N ALA A 326 -12.35 22.13 29.53
CA ALA A 326 -12.60 20.79 29.04
C ALA A 326 -11.85 19.74 29.87
N PHE A 327 -10.52 19.82 29.91
CA PHE A 327 -9.70 18.74 30.44
C PHE A 327 -9.69 18.67 31.97
N ALA A 328 -9.92 19.77 32.68
CA ALA A 328 -10.11 19.73 34.13
C ALA A 328 -11.36 18.92 34.55
N LYS A 329 -12.39 18.84 33.70
CA LYS A 329 -13.61 18.07 33.96
C LYS A 329 -13.46 16.59 33.61
N SER A 330 -12.85 16.31 32.45
CA SER A 330 -12.58 14.95 31.97
C SER A 330 -11.46 15.01 30.94
N ARG A 331 -10.21 14.79 31.38
CA ARG A 331 -9.05 14.78 30.49
C ARG A 331 -9.03 13.47 29.68
N PRO A 332 -9.03 13.52 28.34
CA PRO A 332 -8.80 12.34 27.52
C PRO A 332 -7.46 11.70 27.84
N GLU A 333 -7.37 10.38 27.72
CA GLU A 333 -6.12 9.64 27.94
C GLU A 333 -4.96 10.17 27.08
N GLU A 334 -5.21 10.47 25.81
CA GLU A 334 -4.22 11.09 24.92
C GLU A 334 -4.72 12.45 24.42
N VAL A 335 -3.85 13.47 24.53
CA VAL A 335 -4.09 14.82 24.02
C VAL A 335 -2.86 15.26 23.24
N ARG A 336 -3.03 15.55 21.95
CA ARG A 336 -1.96 16.01 21.07
C ARG A 336 -2.34 17.33 20.42
N TRP A 337 -1.40 18.26 20.45
CA TRP A 337 -1.50 19.55 19.78
C TRP A 337 -0.42 19.70 18.72
N GLU A 338 -0.79 20.22 17.55
CA GLU A 338 0.09 20.50 16.44
C GLU A 338 -0.22 21.90 15.91
N LEU A 339 0.79 22.77 15.82
CA LEU A 339 0.66 24.11 15.24
C LEU A 339 1.29 24.10 13.84
N VAL A 340 0.47 24.23 12.81
CA VAL A 340 0.90 24.29 11.42
C VAL A 340 0.94 25.75 10.98
N ARG A 341 2.15 26.25 10.69
CA ARG A 341 2.40 27.64 10.29
C ARG A 341 2.26 27.80 8.77
N THR A 342 1.03 28.03 8.33
CA THR A 342 0.71 28.43 6.95
C THR A 342 0.72 29.95 6.76
N ASP A 343 0.77 30.70 7.86
CA ASP A 343 0.77 32.15 7.92
C ASP A 343 2.05 32.74 7.33
N ARG A 344 1.90 33.82 6.55
CA ARG A 344 3.00 34.65 6.06
C ARG A 344 2.70 36.14 6.30
N PRO A 345 3.72 36.98 6.47
CA PRO A 345 3.53 38.43 6.53
C PRO A 345 2.83 38.95 5.26
N ASP A 346 1.92 39.93 5.43
CA ASP A 346 1.21 40.63 4.35
C ASP A 346 0.59 39.68 3.31
N ALA A 347 -0.21 38.73 3.79
CA ALA A 347 -0.76 37.68 2.95
C ALA A 347 -1.98 38.13 2.13
N ASP A 348 -2.01 37.73 0.85
CA ASP A 348 -3.08 38.06 -0.10
C ASP A 348 -4.41 37.33 0.18
N THR A 349 -4.40 36.29 1.01
CA THR A 349 -5.62 35.53 1.40
C THR A 349 -5.66 35.28 2.90
N GLU A 350 -6.86 35.10 3.44
CA GLU A 350 -7.04 34.79 4.86
C GLU A 350 -6.38 33.46 5.25
N GLU A 351 -6.46 32.42 4.42
CA GLU A 351 -5.84 31.12 4.69
C GLU A 351 -4.32 31.22 4.79
N THR A 352 -3.71 32.11 3.99
CA THR A 352 -2.26 32.35 4.03
C THR A 352 -1.86 33.42 5.04
N ALA A 353 -2.82 34.11 5.65
CA ALA A 353 -2.66 34.92 6.86
C ALA A 353 -2.90 34.10 8.15
N SER A 354 -3.26 32.82 8.02
CA SER A 354 -3.70 31.98 9.14
C SER A 354 -2.75 30.82 9.39
N ALA A 355 -2.69 30.37 10.65
CA ALA A 355 -2.11 29.11 11.07
C ALA A 355 -3.20 28.16 11.55
N LEU A 356 -2.92 26.85 11.51
CA LEU A 356 -3.85 25.83 12.00
C LEU A 356 -3.33 25.25 13.32
N LEU A 357 -4.09 25.41 14.39
CA LEU A 357 -3.85 24.71 15.64
C LEU A 357 -4.77 23.48 15.71
N ARG A 358 -4.18 22.32 15.51
CA ARG A 358 -4.88 21.04 15.46
C ARG A 358 -4.78 20.33 16.81
N LEU A 359 -5.94 20.00 17.38
CA LEU A 359 -6.12 19.19 18.57
C LEU A 359 -6.63 17.81 18.17
N VAL A 360 -5.87 16.76 18.50
CA VAL A 360 -6.33 15.37 18.39
C VAL A 360 -6.38 14.77 19.78
N VAL A 361 -7.51 14.16 20.12
CA VAL A 361 -7.67 13.45 21.41
C VAL A 361 -8.10 12.01 21.19
N ARG A 362 -7.68 11.11 22.08
CA ARG A 362 -8.09 9.71 22.11
C ARG A 362 -8.43 9.26 23.52
N ASP A 363 -9.45 8.43 23.65
CA ASP A 363 -9.87 7.83 24.91
C ASP A 363 -10.63 6.51 24.65
N PRO A 364 -10.53 5.49 25.52
CA PRO A 364 -11.36 4.30 25.44
C PRO A 364 -12.87 4.60 25.52
N ARG A 365 -13.26 5.70 26.15
CA ARG A 365 -14.65 6.12 26.33
C ARG A 365 -15.05 7.20 25.32
N GLN A 366 -16.19 7.00 24.65
CA GLN A 366 -16.65 7.94 23.62
C GLN A 366 -17.03 9.31 24.18
N ASP A 367 -17.61 9.35 25.36
CA ASP A 367 -18.10 10.57 26.01
C ASP A 367 -16.95 11.52 26.38
N ALA A 368 -15.78 10.99 26.76
CA ALA A 368 -14.59 11.76 27.10
C ALA A 368 -14.04 12.57 25.92
N VAL A 369 -14.15 12.05 24.69
CA VAL A 369 -13.71 12.72 23.46
C VAL A 369 -14.85 13.28 22.62
N GLY A 370 -16.10 13.04 23.02
CA GLY A 370 -17.29 13.39 22.26
C GLY A 370 -17.81 14.78 22.60
N ARG A 371 -19.06 14.85 23.05
CA ARG A 371 -19.77 16.12 23.30
C ARG A 371 -19.07 17.02 24.31
N ALA A 372 -18.41 16.46 25.33
CA ALA A 372 -17.70 17.26 26.34
C ALA A 372 -16.56 18.09 25.72
N LEU A 373 -15.75 17.47 24.87
CA LEU A 373 -14.69 18.14 24.12
C LEU A 373 -15.27 19.15 23.12
N SER A 374 -16.21 18.69 22.30
CA SER A 374 -16.80 19.48 21.22
C SER A 374 -17.55 20.70 21.75
N GLY A 375 -18.29 20.55 22.85
CA GLY A 375 -18.99 21.64 23.53
C GLY A 375 -18.00 22.67 24.07
N ALA A 376 -16.96 22.24 24.79
CA ALA A 376 -15.96 23.15 25.31
C ALA A 376 -15.24 23.94 24.20
N ALA A 377 -14.89 23.29 23.08
CA ALA A 377 -14.29 23.98 21.95
C ALA A 377 -15.22 25.02 21.31
N VAL A 378 -16.52 24.72 21.18
CA VAL A 378 -17.53 25.64 20.63
C VAL A 378 -17.82 26.81 21.58
N GLU A 379 -17.82 26.57 22.89
CA GLU A 379 -18.00 27.62 23.90
C GLU A 379 -16.91 28.70 23.84
N LEU A 380 -15.73 28.38 23.30
CA LEU A 380 -14.67 29.36 23.05
C LEU A 380 -14.97 30.32 21.90
N ALA A 381 -16.00 30.08 21.08
CA ALA A 381 -16.19 30.83 19.84
C ALA A 381 -16.35 32.34 20.04
N LEU A 382 -16.94 32.76 21.15
CA LEU A 382 -17.12 34.18 21.50
C LEU A 382 -16.29 34.61 22.73
N ALA A 383 -15.57 33.68 23.35
CA ALA A 383 -14.80 33.90 24.59
C ALA A 383 -13.29 33.66 24.42
N GLY A 384 -12.87 33.20 23.24
CA GLY A 384 -11.50 32.83 22.93
C GLY A 384 -10.67 33.97 22.34
N TYR A 385 -9.83 33.61 21.38
CA TYR A 385 -8.96 34.56 20.69
C TYR A 385 -9.73 35.39 19.66
N PRO A 386 -9.25 36.60 19.33
CA PRO A 386 -9.83 37.42 18.26
C PRO A 386 -9.79 36.70 16.91
N GLY A 387 -10.92 36.67 16.21
CA GLY A 387 -11.06 36.02 14.90
C GLY A 387 -11.34 34.51 14.97
N PHE A 388 -11.76 33.99 16.13
CA PHE A 388 -12.06 32.57 16.29
C PHE A 388 -12.98 32.02 15.19
N HIS A 389 -12.51 30.95 14.56
CA HIS A 389 -13.33 30.04 13.78
C HIS A 389 -12.65 28.65 13.69
N VAL A 390 -13.40 27.67 13.20
CA VAL A 390 -12.95 26.28 12.98
C VAL A 390 -13.24 25.87 11.55
N LEU A 391 -12.43 24.97 10.99
CA LEU A 391 -12.63 24.49 9.60
C LEU A 391 -13.89 23.63 9.44
N ALA A 392 -14.33 22.96 10.50
CA ALA A 392 -15.54 22.16 10.52
C ALA A 392 -16.10 22.09 11.96
N PRO A 393 -17.42 21.86 12.11
CA PRO A 393 -18.01 21.58 13.42
C PRO A 393 -17.33 20.37 14.07
N PRO A 394 -16.97 20.44 15.37
CA PRO A 394 -16.37 19.31 16.08
C PRO A 394 -17.26 18.05 16.04
N GLY A 395 -16.64 16.89 15.85
CA GLY A 395 -17.34 15.60 15.75
C GLY A 395 -17.87 15.07 17.10
N LYS A 396 -18.55 13.92 17.07
CA LYS A 396 -19.09 13.25 18.28
C LYS A 396 -18.13 12.24 18.94
N GLY A 397 -16.86 12.22 18.52
CA GLY A 397 -15.95 11.10 18.78
C GLY A 397 -16.31 9.89 17.91
N ALA A 398 -15.34 9.39 17.15
CA ALA A 398 -15.52 8.25 16.25
C ALA A 398 -14.61 7.09 16.68
N PRO A 399 -15.07 5.83 16.56
CA PRO A 399 -14.19 4.69 16.81
C PRO A 399 -13.07 4.69 15.77
N TYR A 400 -11.85 4.41 16.22
CA TYR A 400 -10.70 4.22 15.34
C TYR A 400 -10.15 2.80 15.50
N GLY A 401 -9.51 2.29 14.45
CA GLY A 401 -8.86 0.99 14.49
C GLY A 401 -7.36 1.13 14.75
N VAL A 402 -6.79 0.05 15.24
CA VAL A 402 -5.34 -0.15 15.32
C VAL A 402 -5.02 -1.38 14.46
N PHE A 403 -3.99 -1.27 13.63
CA PHE A 403 -3.46 -2.38 12.86
C PHE A 403 -2.11 -2.79 13.45
N GLU A 404 -1.95 -4.09 13.70
CA GLU A 404 -0.72 -4.69 14.20
C GLU A 404 -0.30 -5.80 13.24
N ALA A 405 0.94 -5.73 12.75
CA ALA A 405 1.56 -6.82 12.03
C ALA A 405 2.17 -7.81 13.03
N GLY A 406 1.92 -9.09 12.83
CA GLY A 406 2.53 -10.19 13.57
C GLY A 406 3.02 -11.28 12.64
N ALA A 407 3.56 -12.34 13.23
CA ALA A 407 4.01 -13.53 12.53
C ALA A 407 3.46 -14.78 13.21
N VAL A 408 3.10 -15.80 12.42
CA VAL A 408 2.66 -17.13 12.91
C VAL A 408 3.42 -18.22 12.17
N PRO A 409 3.74 -19.36 12.80
CA PRO A 409 4.35 -20.49 12.11
C PRO A 409 3.49 -20.94 10.92
N ARG A 410 4.10 -21.10 9.75
CA ARG A 410 3.34 -21.42 8.52
C ARG A 410 2.60 -22.76 8.57
N GLY A 411 3.10 -23.71 9.36
CA GLY A 411 2.46 -25.02 9.55
C GLY A 411 1.22 -25.00 10.43
N GLU A 412 0.95 -23.90 11.14
CA GLU A 412 -0.24 -23.73 11.99
C GLU A 412 -1.40 -23.06 11.25
N VAL A 413 -1.17 -22.59 10.02
CA VAL A 413 -2.18 -21.89 9.21
C VAL A 413 -2.73 -22.83 8.17
N GLY A 414 -4.05 -23.01 8.15
CA GLY A 414 -4.72 -23.75 7.10
C GLY A 414 -4.60 -23.04 5.75
N HIS A 415 -4.49 -23.80 4.67
CA HIS A 415 -4.58 -23.25 3.31
C HIS A 415 -5.41 -24.22 2.48
N LEU A 416 -6.60 -23.78 2.06
CA LEU A 416 -7.61 -24.64 1.44
C LEU A 416 -8.12 -23.99 0.16
N ALA A 417 -8.07 -24.74 -0.94
CA ALA A 417 -8.79 -24.44 -2.16
C ALA A 417 -10.15 -25.14 -2.13
N VAL A 418 -11.22 -24.37 -2.20
CA VAL A 418 -12.60 -24.87 -2.25
C VAL A 418 -13.11 -24.71 -3.68
N LEU A 419 -13.38 -25.83 -4.32
CA LEU A 419 -13.76 -25.89 -5.73
C LEU A 419 -15.24 -25.55 -5.94
N ASP A 420 -15.60 -25.33 -7.20
CA ASP A 420 -16.97 -25.03 -7.63
C ASP A 420 -17.98 -26.13 -7.26
N ASP A 421 -17.53 -27.39 -7.24
CA ASP A 421 -18.32 -28.57 -6.83
C ASP A 421 -18.30 -28.82 -5.30
N GLY A 422 -17.69 -27.92 -4.53
CA GLY A 422 -17.59 -28.00 -3.07
C GLY A 422 -16.47 -28.91 -2.56
N ARG A 423 -15.71 -29.61 -3.43
CA ARG A 423 -14.51 -30.34 -3.00
C ARG A 423 -13.52 -29.38 -2.34
N ARG A 424 -12.89 -29.84 -1.25
CA ARG A 424 -11.91 -29.08 -0.46
C ARG A 424 -10.54 -29.71 -0.63
N LEU A 425 -9.62 -28.98 -1.23
CA LEU A 425 -8.25 -29.42 -1.48
C LEU A 425 -7.29 -28.70 -0.52
N PRO A 426 -6.66 -29.42 0.43
CA PRO A 426 -5.62 -28.84 1.25
C PRO A 426 -4.39 -28.51 0.41
N VAL A 427 -3.82 -27.33 0.63
CA VAL A 427 -2.59 -26.86 -0.01
C VAL A 427 -1.47 -27.00 1.01
N ALA A 428 -0.61 -28.00 0.81
CA ALA A 428 0.52 -28.20 1.70
C ALA A 428 1.52 -27.02 1.58
N PRO A 429 2.09 -26.54 2.70
CA PRO A 429 3.26 -25.70 2.61
C PRO A 429 4.40 -26.49 1.93
N GLY A 430 5.21 -25.84 1.09
CA GLY A 430 6.44 -26.46 0.59
C GLY A 430 7.37 -26.88 1.73
N ASP A 431 8.13 -27.95 1.56
CA ASP A 431 8.90 -28.59 2.65
C ASP A 431 10.02 -27.69 3.22
N ASP A 432 10.60 -26.85 2.37
CA ASP A 432 11.70 -25.96 2.72
C ASP A 432 11.22 -24.61 3.24
N SER A 433 11.96 -24.08 4.22
CA SER A 433 11.84 -22.69 4.66
C SER A 433 13.20 -22.15 5.10
N ARG A 434 13.37 -20.84 5.05
CA ARG A 434 14.60 -20.16 5.44
C ARG A 434 14.32 -18.96 6.33
N ALA A 435 14.96 -18.91 7.50
CA ALA A 435 14.89 -17.73 8.35
C ALA A 435 15.42 -16.49 7.62
N LEU A 436 14.73 -15.36 7.79
CA LEU A 436 15.16 -14.10 7.20
C LEU A 436 16.38 -13.57 7.96
N GLU A 437 17.48 -13.44 7.24
CA GLU A 437 18.70 -12.81 7.72
C GLU A 437 18.89 -11.45 7.05
N ALA A 438 19.68 -10.56 7.66
CA ALA A 438 20.10 -9.34 6.99
C ALA A 438 20.90 -9.68 5.71
N VAL A 439 20.63 -8.98 4.62
CA VAL A 439 21.46 -9.06 3.41
C VAL A 439 22.68 -8.17 3.63
N PRO A 440 23.92 -8.66 3.44
CA PRO A 440 25.10 -7.81 3.49
C PRO A 440 24.95 -6.63 2.52
N GLU A 441 25.24 -5.41 2.99
CA GLU A 441 25.17 -4.22 2.14
C GLU A 441 26.19 -4.37 1.00
N PRO A 442 25.77 -4.22 -0.27
CA PRO A 442 26.71 -4.25 -1.37
C PRO A 442 27.70 -3.09 -1.25
N PRO A 443 28.94 -3.25 -1.72
CA PRO A 443 29.90 -2.15 -1.69
C PRO A 443 29.33 -0.96 -2.48
N PRO A 444 29.49 0.27 -1.98
CA PRO A 444 29.03 1.45 -2.71
C PRO A 444 29.77 1.56 -4.04
N PRO A 445 29.17 2.19 -5.06
CA PRO A 445 29.88 2.50 -6.31
C PRO A 445 31.10 3.39 -6.04
N ALA A 446 32.00 3.53 -7.01
CA ALA A 446 33.11 4.49 -6.89
C ALA A 446 32.55 5.90 -6.63
N PRO A 447 33.15 6.69 -5.72
CA PRO A 447 32.67 8.05 -5.46
C PRO A 447 32.86 8.92 -6.71
N PRO A 448 31.97 9.91 -6.94
CA PRO A 448 32.10 10.81 -8.07
C PRO A 448 33.38 11.67 -7.93
N ALA A 449 33.90 12.14 -9.05
CA ALA A 449 35.02 13.09 -9.03
C ALA A 449 34.62 14.39 -8.30
N PRO A 450 35.52 15.02 -7.52
CA PRO A 450 35.25 16.30 -6.91
C PRO A 450 34.94 17.36 -7.97
N GLY A 451 33.97 18.24 -7.68
CA GLY A 451 33.55 19.28 -8.60
C GLY A 451 32.71 20.35 -7.91
N PRO A 452 32.31 21.41 -8.63
CA PRO A 452 31.43 22.44 -8.09
C PRO A 452 30.06 21.83 -7.71
N VAL A 453 29.52 22.33 -6.60
CA VAL A 453 28.20 21.94 -6.09
C VAL A 453 27.30 23.15 -5.98
N ARG A 454 26.00 22.93 -6.20
CA ARG A 454 24.96 23.93 -6.01
C ARG A 454 23.93 23.43 -5.02
N ARG A 455 23.55 24.29 -4.06
CA ARG A 455 22.50 23.99 -3.10
C ARG A 455 21.13 24.01 -3.78
N ALA A 456 20.50 22.85 -3.95
CA ALA A 456 19.26 22.69 -4.69
C ALA A 456 18.40 21.53 -4.13
N PRO A 457 17.09 21.47 -4.45
CA PRO A 457 16.22 20.37 -4.03
C PRO A 457 16.69 19.02 -4.59
N LEU A 458 16.70 17.97 -3.76
CA LEU A 458 17.02 16.59 -4.17
C LEU A 458 16.14 16.11 -5.34
N GLY A 459 14.88 16.57 -5.38
CA GLY A 459 13.89 16.18 -6.38
C GLY A 459 14.22 16.56 -7.82
N LEU A 460 15.22 17.44 -8.04
CA LEU A 460 15.72 17.76 -9.38
C LEU A 460 16.50 16.61 -10.00
N VAL A 461 17.14 15.77 -9.18
CA VAL A 461 18.00 14.67 -9.64
C VAL A 461 17.45 13.29 -9.30
N ALA A 462 16.68 13.18 -8.22
CA ALA A 462 16.16 11.90 -7.71
C ALA A 462 14.63 11.86 -7.65
N GLY A 463 14.09 10.71 -8.02
CA GLY A 463 12.71 10.33 -7.76
C GLY A 463 12.60 9.71 -6.37
N ALA A 464 11.41 9.76 -5.78
CA ALA A 464 11.13 9.10 -4.51
C ALA A 464 9.70 8.55 -4.46
N ARG A 465 9.52 7.48 -3.71
CA ARG A 465 8.23 6.84 -3.46
C ARG A 465 8.20 6.32 -2.03
N SER A 466 7.07 6.48 -1.37
CA SER A 466 6.90 6.06 0.02
C SER A 466 5.50 5.51 0.27
N GLY A 467 5.40 4.63 1.26
CA GLY A 467 4.17 3.98 1.69
C GLY A 467 4.27 3.49 3.12
N ASP A 468 3.12 3.23 3.72
CA ASP A 468 2.99 2.69 5.06
C ASP A 468 3.28 1.18 5.11
N LYS A 469 3.72 0.71 6.28
CA LYS A 469 3.87 -0.71 6.58
C LYS A 469 3.43 -0.94 8.02
N GLY A 470 2.13 -0.89 8.26
CA GLY A 470 1.59 -0.80 9.61
C GLY A 470 2.03 0.50 10.31
N GLY A 471 2.79 0.40 11.40
CA GLY A 471 3.30 1.55 12.15
C GLY A 471 4.55 2.21 11.55
N ASP A 472 5.16 1.58 10.55
CA ASP A 472 6.41 2.01 9.92
C ASP A 472 6.14 2.68 8.57
N ALA A 473 7.15 3.34 8.00
CA ALA A 473 7.11 3.82 6.63
C ALA A 473 8.36 3.43 5.86
N ASN A 474 8.19 3.14 4.57
CA ASN A 474 9.30 2.98 3.66
C ASN A 474 9.47 4.24 2.79
N VAL A 475 10.71 4.57 2.42
CA VAL A 475 11.05 5.66 1.49
C VAL A 475 12.11 5.18 0.51
N GLY A 476 11.67 4.83 -0.70
CA GLY A 476 12.53 4.54 -1.82
C GLY A 476 12.96 5.82 -2.54
N VAL A 477 14.23 5.88 -2.94
CA VAL A 477 14.84 6.99 -3.68
C VAL A 477 15.66 6.41 -4.82
N TRP A 478 15.44 6.87 -6.06
CA TRP A 478 16.17 6.38 -7.24
C TRP A 478 16.64 7.51 -8.15
N VAL A 479 17.63 7.21 -8.97
CA VAL A 479 18.21 8.12 -9.97
C VAL A 479 18.31 7.44 -11.32
N ARG A 480 18.40 8.24 -12.38
CA ARG A 480 18.28 7.76 -13.77
C ARG A 480 19.60 7.36 -14.40
N THR A 481 20.74 7.86 -13.89
CA THR A 481 22.07 7.63 -14.49
C THR A 481 23.05 7.03 -13.49
N ASP A 482 24.14 6.44 -13.99
CA ASP A 482 25.18 5.86 -13.14
C ASP A 482 25.98 6.95 -12.39
N GLU A 483 26.16 8.13 -12.99
CA GLU A 483 26.83 9.27 -12.37
C GLU A 483 26.02 9.79 -11.17
N ALA A 484 24.70 9.90 -11.33
CA ALA A 484 23.81 10.28 -10.24
C ALA A 484 23.79 9.19 -9.14
N TRP A 485 23.92 7.92 -9.51
CA TRP A 485 23.98 6.81 -8.56
C TRP A 485 25.25 6.85 -7.71
N GLN A 486 26.39 7.13 -8.34
CA GLN A 486 27.66 7.35 -7.65
C GLN A 486 27.56 8.46 -6.60
N TRP A 487 26.86 9.55 -6.91
CA TRP A 487 26.64 10.63 -5.94
C TRP A 487 25.63 10.26 -4.83
N LEU A 488 24.46 9.73 -5.21
CA LEU A 488 23.35 9.48 -4.27
C LEU A 488 23.76 8.47 -3.18
N ALA A 489 24.40 7.37 -3.57
CA ALA A 489 24.76 6.28 -2.66
C ALA A 489 25.70 6.73 -1.52
N HIS A 490 26.57 7.71 -1.81
CA HIS A 490 27.49 8.29 -0.84
C HIS A 490 26.87 9.43 -0.04
N THR A 491 26.01 10.23 -0.67
CA THR A 491 25.46 11.46 -0.06
C THR A 491 24.30 11.16 0.89
N LEU A 492 23.38 10.28 0.49
CA LEU A 492 22.18 9.99 1.27
C LEU A 492 22.43 8.82 2.24
N THR A 493 23.12 9.11 3.33
CA THR A 493 23.31 8.21 4.47
C THR A 493 22.11 8.22 5.42
N VAL A 494 22.05 7.30 6.39
CA VAL A 494 21.03 7.33 7.46
C VAL A 494 21.05 8.65 8.23
N ASP A 495 22.23 9.16 8.55
CA ASP A 495 22.37 10.44 9.26
C ASP A 495 21.93 11.62 8.39
N ALA A 496 22.24 11.60 7.10
CA ALA A 496 21.74 12.61 6.17
C ALA A 496 20.21 12.56 6.10
N PHE A 497 19.63 11.37 5.94
CA PHE A 497 18.18 11.18 5.93
C PHE A 497 17.51 11.75 7.19
N ARG A 498 18.03 11.43 8.39
CA ARG A 498 17.52 11.94 9.67
C ARG A 498 17.58 13.47 9.79
N ARG A 499 18.62 14.10 9.25
CA ARG A 499 18.70 15.57 9.19
C ARG A 499 17.69 16.16 8.20
N LEU A 500 17.47 15.48 7.08
CA LEU A 500 16.55 15.94 6.03
C LEU A 500 15.08 15.75 6.42
N ILE A 501 14.78 14.70 7.19
CA ILE A 501 13.47 14.36 7.77
C ILE A 501 13.57 14.43 9.29
N PRO A 502 13.47 15.62 9.90
CA PRO A 502 13.71 15.80 11.34
C PRO A 502 12.82 14.95 12.24
N GLU A 503 11.60 14.64 11.78
CA GLU A 503 10.66 13.78 12.51
C GLU A 503 11.12 12.32 12.65
N SER A 504 12.17 11.91 11.92
CA SER A 504 12.80 10.60 12.04
C SER A 504 14.03 10.58 12.97
N ALA A 505 14.45 11.73 13.52
CA ALA A 505 15.72 11.86 14.24
C ALA A 505 15.83 10.92 15.47
N GLY A 506 14.72 10.69 16.17
CA GLY A 506 14.65 9.81 17.34
C GLY A 506 14.23 8.37 17.04
N LEU A 507 14.04 8.00 15.76
CA LEU A 507 13.50 6.72 15.34
C LEU A 507 14.58 5.81 14.75
N PRO A 508 14.45 4.47 14.85
CA PRO A 508 15.26 3.55 14.07
C PRO A 508 15.07 3.79 12.57
N VAL A 509 16.18 3.92 11.84
CA VAL A 509 16.18 4.10 10.39
C VAL A 509 17.17 3.11 9.79
N THR A 510 16.67 2.21 8.96
CA THR A 510 17.48 1.22 8.25
C THR A 510 17.58 1.61 6.78
N ARG A 511 18.79 1.55 6.21
CA ARG A 511 19.05 1.83 4.78
C ARG A 511 19.38 0.54 4.05
N HIS A 512 18.74 0.34 2.90
CA HIS A 512 19.00 -0.77 1.98
C HIS A 512 19.45 -0.23 0.62
N VAL A 513 20.51 -0.83 0.06
CA VAL A 513 21.11 -0.43 -1.22
C VAL A 513 20.68 -1.40 -2.31
N LEU A 514 20.11 -0.88 -3.40
CA LEU A 514 19.59 -1.64 -4.53
C LEU A 514 20.33 -1.20 -5.82
N PRO A 515 21.58 -1.64 -6.02
CA PRO A 515 22.47 -1.06 -7.03
C PRO A 515 21.99 -1.28 -8.46
N ARG A 516 21.31 -2.41 -8.74
CA ARG A 516 20.76 -2.69 -10.07
C ARG A 516 19.56 -1.82 -10.45
N LEU A 517 18.94 -1.19 -9.45
CA LEU A 517 17.85 -0.23 -9.62
C LEU A 517 18.32 1.23 -9.45
N ARG A 518 19.62 1.44 -9.20
CA ARG A 518 20.21 2.76 -8.85
C ARG A 518 19.43 3.44 -7.71
N ALA A 519 19.07 2.64 -6.70
CA ALA A 519 18.13 3.06 -5.67
C ALA A 519 18.61 2.76 -4.24
N LEU A 520 18.09 3.57 -3.32
CA LEU A 520 18.15 3.38 -1.88
C LEU A 520 16.73 3.20 -1.36
N ASN A 521 16.53 2.35 -0.35
CA ASN A 521 15.28 2.25 0.39
C ASN A 521 15.54 2.46 1.88
N PHE A 522 14.80 3.37 2.49
CA PHE A 522 14.86 3.64 3.92
C PHE A 522 13.61 3.10 4.60
N VAL A 523 13.76 2.39 5.70
CA VAL A 523 12.64 1.99 6.58
C VAL A 523 12.75 2.81 7.86
N VAL A 524 11.69 3.54 8.19
CA VAL A 524 11.59 4.36 9.40
C VAL A 524 10.59 3.72 10.35
N GLU A 525 11.09 3.10 11.40
CA GLU A 525 10.27 2.33 12.33
C GLU A 525 9.49 3.26 13.27
N GLY A 526 8.19 2.99 13.43
CA GLY A 526 7.30 3.68 14.36
C GLY A 526 6.88 5.10 13.97
N ILE A 527 7.24 5.60 12.79
CA ILE A 527 6.91 6.98 12.38
C ILE A 527 5.39 7.22 12.28
N LEU A 528 4.60 6.18 11.99
CA LEU A 528 3.14 6.25 11.92
C LEU A 528 2.46 5.81 13.24
N GLY A 529 3.22 5.53 14.30
CA GLY A 529 2.69 5.06 15.57
C GLY A 529 1.93 3.74 15.43
N ALA A 530 0.63 3.75 15.76
CA ALA A 530 -0.24 2.57 15.70
C ALA A 530 -0.90 2.34 14.31
N GLY A 531 -0.30 2.89 13.25
CA GLY A 531 -0.70 2.73 11.85
C GLY A 531 -1.78 3.70 11.36
N VAL A 532 -2.21 3.50 10.10
CA VAL A 532 -3.06 4.44 9.34
C VAL A 532 -4.32 4.85 10.08
N ALA A 533 -5.06 3.88 10.62
CA ALA A 533 -6.34 4.13 11.28
C ALA A 533 -6.20 4.91 12.59
N ALA A 534 -5.03 4.87 13.26
CA ALA A 534 -4.73 5.67 14.43
C ALA A 534 -4.52 7.16 14.07
N GLN A 535 -4.13 7.47 12.83
CA GLN A 535 -3.86 8.82 12.32
C GLN A 535 -2.90 9.59 13.24
N HIS A 536 -1.75 8.98 13.50
CA HIS A 536 -0.71 9.56 14.36
C HIS A 536 -0.14 10.88 13.78
N ARG A 537 -0.14 11.03 12.45
CA ARG A 537 0.40 12.18 11.71
C ARG A 537 -0.65 12.78 10.77
N PHE A 538 -0.35 13.95 10.21
CA PHE A 538 -1.18 14.59 9.18
C PHE A 538 -1.26 13.74 7.89
N ASP A 539 -0.14 13.11 7.51
CA ASP A 539 -0.05 12.08 6.46
C ASP A 539 -0.03 10.71 7.15
N PRO A 540 -1.20 10.06 7.33
CA PRO A 540 -1.29 8.80 8.07
C PRO A 540 -0.75 7.59 7.31
N GLN A 541 -0.46 7.73 6.01
CA GLN A 541 -0.01 6.65 5.12
C GLN A 541 1.43 6.86 4.62
N ALA A 542 2.12 7.89 5.10
CA ALA A 542 3.45 8.30 4.64
C ALA A 542 3.56 8.49 3.10
N LYS A 543 2.46 8.75 2.39
CA LYS A 543 2.47 8.85 0.91
C LYS A 543 3.28 10.04 0.41
N ALA A 544 3.37 11.10 1.21
CA ALA A 544 4.08 12.32 0.87
C ALA A 544 5.49 12.38 1.46
N LEU A 545 5.92 11.38 2.23
CA LEU A 545 7.24 11.39 2.89
C LEU A 545 8.40 11.44 1.86
N GLY A 546 8.27 10.71 0.75
CA GLY A 546 9.22 10.78 -0.36
C GLY A 546 9.28 12.16 -1.03
N GLU A 547 8.13 12.80 -1.26
CA GLU A 547 8.08 14.16 -1.82
C GLU A 547 8.61 15.21 -0.84
N TRP A 548 8.38 15.03 0.46
CA TRP A 548 8.99 15.87 1.48
C TRP A 548 10.51 15.74 1.43
N LEU A 549 11.05 14.53 1.33
CA LEU A 549 12.50 14.31 1.14
C LEU A 549 13.02 14.98 -0.13
N ARG A 550 12.33 14.84 -1.26
CA ARG A 550 12.69 15.47 -2.54
C ARG A 550 12.73 16.99 -2.47
N SER A 551 11.88 17.61 -1.64
CA SER A 551 11.85 19.06 -1.45
C SER A 551 13.07 19.60 -0.67
N ARG A 552 13.79 18.73 0.04
CA ARG A 552 14.92 19.14 0.89
C ARG A 552 16.13 19.50 0.05
N HIS A 553 16.83 20.54 0.48
CA HIS A 553 18.00 21.05 -0.22
C HIS A 553 19.29 20.38 0.26
N LEU A 554 20.12 20.00 -0.71
CA LEU A 554 21.43 19.40 -0.53
C LEU A 554 22.44 20.11 -1.44
N ASP A 555 23.73 19.93 -1.17
CA ASP A 555 24.78 20.32 -2.11
C ASP A 555 24.86 19.25 -3.21
N ILE A 556 24.37 19.60 -4.40
CA ILE A 556 24.27 18.69 -5.55
C ILE A 556 25.35 19.07 -6.58
N PRO A 557 26.16 18.12 -7.09
CA PRO A 557 27.11 18.39 -8.17
C PRO A 557 26.44 19.07 -9.35
N GLU A 558 27.02 20.16 -9.85
CA GLU A 558 26.43 20.91 -10.96
C GLU A 558 26.28 20.07 -12.23
N ALA A 559 27.15 19.06 -12.42
CA ALA A 559 27.06 18.13 -13.54
C ALA A 559 25.81 17.23 -13.53
N LEU A 560 25.05 17.18 -12.43
CA LEU A 560 23.82 16.40 -12.30
C LEU A 560 22.54 17.25 -12.44
N LEU A 561 22.66 18.58 -12.45
CA LEU A 561 21.54 19.54 -12.48
C LEU A 561 21.35 20.13 -13.88
#